data_AF-A0A3S1AMH2-F1
#
_entry.id   AF-A0A3S1AMH2-F1
#
_cell.length_a   1.000
_cell.length_b   1.000
_cell.length_c   1.000
_cell.angle_alpha   90.00
_cell.angle_beta   90.00
_cell.angle_gamma   90.00
#
_symmetry.space_group_name_H-M   'P 1'
#
loop_
_entity.id
_entity.type
_entity.pdbx_description
1 polymer ?
#
loop_
_entity_poly.entity_id
_entity_poly.type
_entity_poly.pdbx_seq_one_letter_code
_entity_poly.pdbx_strand_id
1 'polypeptide(L)'
;MAGDLKVKMEAKLKVFPMKEMGKDVTAYMKKNPALQKKFERIEYSEKVELDKRKWTPKKLQDGLAAVARYELKLLAVRAAKMIKDGEKGDPKKLEKALTKEFEDIKSQILDKASLAIEEVVSDKGDNAKSLKDCKAAFGKLGDVDFANMYKGPRESMVVIFDNLAAALKDAGEQKDGGKAMFSSYLKDIEEITGDFERVGKAANTAIDTLLKAAKTTKADKSVDAELTAFAEKVLKNEGKFTSAVDKGKKFSDALEAAAKLMKAGKATEKDAKLQAAVFKKLSGLDGSGKDAISLARKLEPEFKKIEKKLK
;
A
#
# COMPACT_ATOMS: atom_id res chain seq x y z
N MET A 1 -8.11 -20.79 -26.31
CA MET A 1 -6.86 -21.57 -26.22
C MET A 1 -5.73 -20.62 -25.84
N ALA A 2 -5.32 -20.61 -24.57
CA ALA A 2 -4.15 -19.84 -24.13
C ALA A 2 -2.94 -20.75 -24.32
N GLY A 3 -2.20 -20.58 -25.42
CA GLY A 3 -0.96 -21.29 -25.65
C GLY A 3 0.03 -20.99 -24.52
N ASP A 4 0.77 -22.00 -24.10
CA ASP A 4 1.68 -21.93 -22.96
C ASP A 4 2.60 -20.69 -23.06
N LEU A 5 2.40 -19.72 -22.18
CA LEU A 5 3.11 -18.43 -22.20
C LEU A 5 4.44 -18.51 -21.44
N LYS A 6 4.68 -19.64 -20.76
CA LYS A 6 5.95 -19.94 -20.12
C LYS A 6 6.97 -20.32 -21.18
N VAL A 7 8.16 -19.71 -21.09
CA VAL A 7 9.30 -20.04 -21.93
C VAL A 7 10.50 -20.29 -21.05
N LYS A 8 11.36 -21.19 -21.49
CA LYS A 8 12.65 -21.43 -20.85
C LYS A 8 13.54 -20.21 -21.04
N MET A 9 13.97 -19.62 -19.94
CA MET A 9 14.92 -18.51 -19.87
C MET A 9 16.13 -18.93 -19.05
N GLU A 10 17.26 -18.29 -19.30
CA GLU A 10 18.47 -18.51 -18.52
C GLU A 10 18.70 -17.29 -17.63
N ALA A 11 18.60 -17.48 -16.31
CA ALA A 11 18.91 -16.48 -15.31
C ALA A 11 20.43 -16.48 -15.10
N LYS A 12 21.11 -15.40 -15.50
CA LYS A 12 22.57 -15.30 -15.44
C LYS A 12 23.03 -14.15 -14.55
N LEU A 13 24.00 -14.43 -13.69
CA LEU A 13 24.80 -13.42 -12.99
C LEU A 13 26.25 -13.51 -13.47
N LYS A 14 26.83 -12.35 -13.78
CA LYS A 14 28.28 -12.19 -13.99
C LYS A 14 28.74 -10.89 -13.36
N VAL A 15 29.37 -10.97 -12.19
CA VAL A 15 29.84 -9.79 -11.45
C VAL A 15 31.31 -9.90 -11.10
N PHE A 16 31.99 -8.76 -11.15
CA PHE A 16 33.40 -8.63 -10.82
C PHE A 16 33.52 -7.92 -9.47
N PRO A 17 34.01 -8.59 -8.42
CA PRO A 17 34.12 -8.00 -7.08
C PRO A 17 34.88 -6.68 -7.08
N MET A 18 35.95 -6.61 -7.87
CA MET A 18 36.82 -5.43 -8.00
C MET A 18 36.10 -4.15 -8.46
N LYS A 19 34.92 -4.23 -9.09
CA LYS A 19 34.17 -3.05 -9.54
C LYS A 19 33.51 -2.27 -8.40
N GLU A 20 33.19 -2.92 -7.29
CA GLU A 20 32.55 -2.28 -6.13
C GLU A 20 33.56 -1.93 -5.03
N MET A 21 34.84 -2.28 -5.21
CA MET A 21 35.90 -2.02 -4.23
C MET A 21 36.28 -0.54 -4.16
N GLY A 22 36.63 -0.07 -2.96
CA GLY A 22 37.20 1.26 -2.74
C GLY A 22 38.60 1.42 -3.35
N LYS A 23 39.07 2.67 -3.46
CA LYS A 23 40.40 2.99 -4.02
C LYS A 23 41.54 2.31 -3.26
N ASP A 24 41.45 2.28 -1.93
CA ASP A 24 42.51 1.72 -1.07
C ASP A 24 42.64 0.21 -1.23
N VAL A 25 41.50 -0.50 -1.24
CA VAL A 25 41.45 -1.94 -1.53
C VAL A 25 41.98 -2.23 -2.93
N THR A 26 41.59 -1.43 -3.91
CA THR A 26 42.06 -1.59 -5.30
C THR A 26 43.57 -1.37 -5.41
N ALA A 27 44.11 -0.36 -4.74
CA ALA A 27 45.55 -0.09 -4.71
C ALA A 27 46.32 -1.23 -4.02
N TYR A 28 45.79 -1.76 -2.92
CA TYR A 28 46.37 -2.92 -2.23
C TYR A 28 46.37 -4.17 -3.12
N MET A 29 45.25 -4.48 -3.79
CA MET A 29 45.15 -5.65 -4.69
C MET A 29 46.12 -5.53 -5.88
N LYS A 30 46.29 -4.33 -6.45
CA LYS A 30 47.25 -4.10 -7.55
C LYS A 30 48.70 -4.37 -7.13
N LYS A 31 49.06 -4.04 -5.89
CA LYS A 31 50.39 -4.34 -5.32
C LYS A 31 50.56 -5.84 -5.01
N ASN A 32 49.46 -6.59 -4.92
CA ASN A 32 49.43 -8.01 -4.59
C ASN A 32 48.71 -8.83 -5.69
N PRO A 33 49.29 -8.96 -6.89
CA PRO A 33 48.63 -9.55 -8.05
C PRO A 33 48.23 -11.01 -7.86
N ALA A 34 48.97 -11.77 -7.03
CA ALA A 34 48.60 -13.14 -6.68
C ALA A 34 47.30 -13.21 -5.87
N LEU A 35 47.07 -12.26 -4.95
CA LEU A 35 45.82 -12.14 -4.21
C LEU A 35 44.69 -11.65 -5.13
N GLN A 36 44.97 -10.67 -6.00
CA GLN A 36 43.98 -10.17 -6.96
C GLN A 36 43.43 -11.28 -7.86
N LYS A 37 44.27 -12.24 -8.28
CA LYS A 37 43.84 -13.41 -9.07
C LYS A 37 42.84 -14.32 -8.33
N LYS A 38 42.83 -14.31 -6.99
CA LYS A 38 41.85 -15.06 -6.18
C LYS A 38 40.48 -14.39 -6.16
N PHE A 39 40.40 -13.08 -6.39
CA PHE A 39 39.15 -12.32 -6.47
C PHE A 39 38.57 -12.43 -7.89
N GLU A 40 38.27 -13.66 -8.28
CA GLU A 40 37.75 -13.99 -9.59
C GLU A 40 36.31 -13.50 -9.80
N ARG A 41 35.83 -13.64 -11.04
CA ARG A 41 34.45 -13.33 -11.39
C ARG A 41 33.51 -14.30 -10.67
N ILE A 42 32.44 -13.77 -10.09
CA ILE A 42 31.35 -14.58 -9.54
C ILE A 42 30.33 -14.81 -10.65
N GLU A 43 30.00 -16.07 -10.89
CA GLU A 43 29.06 -16.51 -11.92
C GLU A 43 27.95 -17.38 -11.33
N TYR A 44 26.72 -17.10 -11.76
CA TYR A 44 25.54 -17.92 -11.50
C TYR A 44 24.80 -18.15 -12.81
N SER A 45 24.32 -19.37 -13.05
CA SER A 45 23.42 -19.66 -14.17
C SER A 45 22.41 -20.72 -13.80
N GLU A 46 21.14 -20.45 -14.06
CA GLU A 46 20.05 -21.41 -13.89
C GLU A 46 19.05 -21.28 -15.04
N LYS A 47 18.53 -22.41 -15.52
CA LYS A 47 17.46 -22.43 -16.51
C LYS A 47 16.13 -22.54 -15.81
N VAL A 48 15.25 -21.57 -16.08
CA VAL A 48 13.95 -21.44 -15.44
C VAL A 48 12.85 -21.24 -16.47
N GLU A 49 11.64 -21.66 -16.14
CA GLU A 49 10.49 -21.58 -17.03
C GLU A 49 9.53 -20.50 -16.53
N LEU A 50 9.52 -19.36 -17.24
CA LEU A 50 8.90 -18.12 -16.77
C LEU A 50 8.02 -17.49 -17.86
N ASP A 51 7.02 -16.69 -17.47
CA ASP A 51 6.15 -15.98 -18.40
C ASP A 51 6.95 -14.91 -19.19
N LYS A 52 7.01 -15.09 -20.52
CA LYS A 52 7.76 -14.21 -21.44
C LYS A 52 7.28 -12.76 -21.50
N ARG A 53 6.06 -12.47 -21.03
CA ARG A 53 5.53 -11.10 -20.98
C ARG A 53 6.07 -10.32 -19.80
N LYS A 54 6.47 -11.02 -18.73
CA LYS A 54 6.96 -10.38 -17.51
C LYS A 54 8.46 -10.35 -17.42
N TRP A 55 9.04 -11.53 -17.63
CA TRP A 55 10.45 -11.77 -17.43
C TRP A 55 11.14 -11.69 -18.77
N THR A 56 12.32 -11.09 -18.74
CA THR A 56 13.26 -11.14 -19.86
C THR A 56 14.59 -11.55 -19.26
N PRO A 57 15.50 -12.15 -20.05
CA PRO A 57 16.86 -12.45 -19.60
C PRO A 57 17.53 -11.23 -18.96
N LYS A 58 17.27 -10.03 -19.50
CA LYS A 58 17.76 -8.76 -18.95
C LYS A 58 17.21 -8.46 -17.55
N LYS A 59 15.90 -8.60 -17.31
CA LYS A 59 15.30 -8.34 -15.98
C LYS A 59 15.81 -9.31 -14.92
N LEU A 60 15.98 -10.59 -15.27
CA LEU A 60 16.57 -11.59 -14.37
C LEU A 60 18.01 -11.22 -14.04
N GLN A 61 18.80 -10.86 -15.05
CA GLN A 61 20.18 -10.42 -14.88
C GLN A 61 20.28 -9.16 -13.99
N ASP A 62 19.44 -8.15 -14.22
CA ASP A 62 19.44 -6.90 -13.45
C ASP A 62 19.05 -7.16 -11.98
N GLY A 63 18.05 -8.03 -11.74
CA GLY A 63 17.64 -8.45 -10.40
C GLY A 63 18.73 -9.20 -9.65
N LEU A 64 19.33 -10.22 -10.29
CA LEU A 64 20.47 -10.95 -9.73
C LEU A 64 21.68 -10.05 -9.45
N ALA A 65 21.96 -9.09 -10.34
CA ALA A 65 23.03 -8.13 -10.16
C ALA A 65 22.77 -7.21 -8.95
N ALA A 66 21.52 -6.83 -8.69
CA ALA A 66 21.16 -6.04 -7.52
C ALA A 66 21.39 -6.82 -6.21
N VAL A 67 21.03 -8.10 -6.17
CA VAL A 67 21.31 -9.00 -5.02
C VAL A 67 22.81 -9.09 -4.77
N ALA A 68 23.59 -9.35 -5.81
CA ALA A 68 25.04 -9.48 -5.70
C ALA A 68 25.72 -8.17 -5.29
N ARG A 69 25.25 -7.03 -5.80
CA ARG A 69 25.84 -5.72 -5.52
C ARG A 69 25.79 -5.35 -4.04
N TYR A 70 24.72 -5.74 -3.34
CA TYR A 70 24.61 -5.48 -1.90
C TYR A 70 25.73 -6.20 -1.14
N GLU A 71 25.95 -7.48 -1.41
CA GLU A 71 27.00 -8.27 -0.76
C GLU A 71 28.41 -7.81 -1.14
N LEU A 72 28.63 -7.44 -2.41
CA LEU A 72 29.91 -6.92 -2.86
C LEU A 72 30.29 -5.60 -2.18
N LYS A 73 29.31 -4.75 -1.84
CA LYS A 73 29.56 -3.55 -1.03
C LYS A 73 29.95 -3.88 0.40
N LEU A 74 29.35 -4.91 1.00
CA LEU A 74 29.74 -5.41 2.33
C LEU A 74 31.18 -5.93 2.30
N LEU A 75 31.54 -6.71 1.28
CA LEU A 75 32.92 -7.16 1.06
C LEU A 75 33.89 -5.97 0.94
N ALA A 76 33.54 -4.94 0.17
CA ALA A 76 34.40 -3.76 -0.01
C ALA A 76 34.68 -3.04 1.32
N VAL A 77 33.66 -2.85 2.15
CA VAL A 77 33.80 -2.23 3.48
C VAL A 77 34.66 -3.09 4.41
N ARG A 78 34.41 -4.41 4.44
CA ARG A 78 35.17 -5.33 5.30
C ARG A 78 36.63 -5.45 4.85
N ALA A 79 36.87 -5.54 3.55
CA ALA A 79 38.22 -5.60 2.99
C ALA A 79 39.03 -4.33 3.28
N ALA A 80 38.41 -3.14 3.16
CA ALA A 80 39.05 -1.87 3.50
C ALA A 80 39.45 -1.84 4.98
N LYS A 81 38.57 -2.31 5.87
CA LYS A 81 38.85 -2.41 7.30
C LYS A 81 40.00 -3.40 7.58
N MET A 82 39.96 -4.59 6.99
CA MET A 82 41.01 -5.61 7.16
C MET A 82 42.38 -5.10 6.71
N ILE A 83 42.45 -4.38 5.58
CA ILE A 83 43.70 -3.80 5.09
C ILE A 83 44.21 -2.76 6.07
N LYS A 84 43.35 -1.83 6.52
CA LYS A 84 43.71 -0.79 7.48
C LYS A 84 44.22 -1.37 8.81
N ASP A 85 43.54 -2.38 9.33
CA ASP A 85 43.89 -3.03 10.60
C ASP A 85 45.15 -3.92 10.45
N GLY A 86 45.38 -4.46 9.25
CA GLY A 86 46.47 -5.38 8.91
C GLY A 86 47.76 -4.73 8.40
N GLU A 87 47.79 -3.40 8.21
CA GLU A 87 48.97 -2.66 7.66
C GLU A 87 50.26 -2.82 8.47
N LYS A 88 50.17 -3.22 9.75
CA LYS A 88 51.33 -3.48 10.63
C LYS A 88 51.52 -4.97 10.99
N GLY A 89 50.70 -5.85 10.42
CA GLY A 89 50.65 -7.28 10.74
C GLY A 89 51.34 -8.19 9.72
N ASP A 90 51.19 -9.50 9.89
CA ASP A 90 51.70 -10.52 8.96
C ASP A 90 50.90 -10.51 7.64
N PRO A 91 51.53 -10.19 6.49
CA PRO A 91 50.87 -10.11 5.19
C PRO A 91 50.16 -11.41 4.80
N LYS A 92 50.71 -12.59 5.15
CA LYS A 92 50.10 -13.88 4.81
C LYS A 92 48.79 -14.10 5.56
N LYS A 93 48.69 -13.60 6.80
CA LYS A 93 47.44 -13.66 7.59
C LYS A 93 46.37 -12.77 6.98
N LEU A 94 46.75 -11.56 6.54
CA LEU A 94 45.82 -10.64 5.87
C LEU A 94 45.32 -11.22 4.53
N GLU A 95 46.21 -11.77 3.70
CA GLU A 95 45.81 -12.44 2.46
C GLU A 95 44.81 -13.58 2.70
N LYS A 96 45.08 -14.41 3.72
CA LYS A 96 44.18 -15.52 4.09
C LYS A 96 42.83 -15.02 4.57
N ALA A 97 42.78 -13.95 5.36
CA ALA A 97 41.54 -13.34 5.83
C ALA A 97 40.72 -12.75 4.68
N LEU A 98 41.35 -11.98 3.78
CA LEU A 98 40.71 -11.41 2.59
C LEU A 98 40.19 -12.49 1.64
N THR A 99 40.96 -13.56 1.43
CA THR A 99 40.52 -14.70 0.61
C THR A 99 39.31 -15.38 1.23
N LYS A 100 39.34 -15.63 2.56
CA LYS A 100 38.22 -16.25 3.26
C LYS A 100 36.95 -15.40 3.17
N GLU A 101 37.07 -14.10 3.43
CA GLU A 101 35.93 -13.17 3.35
C GLU A 101 35.34 -13.13 1.93
N PHE A 102 36.19 -13.18 0.90
CA PHE A 102 35.73 -13.26 -0.48
C PHE A 102 34.95 -14.56 -0.76
N GLU A 103 35.47 -15.72 -0.34
CA GLU A 103 34.77 -16.99 -0.52
C GLU A 103 33.44 -17.03 0.26
N ASP A 104 33.40 -16.49 1.47
CA ASP A 104 32.18 -16.39 2.29
C ASP A 104 31.11 -15.53 1.59
N ILE A 105 31.50 -14.36 1.07
CA ILE A 105 30.60 -13.48 0.31
C ILE A 105 30.18 -14.11 -1.02
N LYS A 106 31.10 -14.79 -1.71
CA LYS A 106 30.80 -15.51 -2.95
C LYS A 106 29.72 -16.57 -2.71
N SER A 107 29.85 -17.37 -1.65
CA SER A 107 28.82 -18.35 -1.26
C SER A 107 27.47 -17.67 -1.00
N GLN A 108 27.45 -16.60 -0.20
CA GLN A 108 26.21 -15.88 0.10
C GLN A 108 25.52 -15.30 -1.13
N ILE A 109 26.29 -14.79 -2.11
CA ILE A 109 25.75 -14.30 -3.37
C ILE A 109 25.09 -15.43 -4.15
N LEU A 110 25.72 -16.60 -4.23
CA LEU A 110 25.18 -17.76 -4.95
C LEU A 110 23.90 -18.29 -4.29
N ASP A 111 23.89 -18.41 -2.96
CA ASP A 111 22.73 -18.86 -2.20
C ASP A 111 21.55 -17.89 -2.37
N LYS A 112 21.80 -16.57 -2.25
CA LYS A 112 20.76 -15.56 -2.44
C LYS A 112 20.29 -15.43 -3.87
N ALA A 113 21.17 -15.64 -4.85
CA ALA A 113 20.79 -15.71 -6.26
C ALA A 113 19.84 -16.88 -6.50
N SER A 114 20.14 -18.06 -5.95
CA SER A 114 19.28 -19.24 -6.05
C SER A 114 17.93 -19.03 -5.40
N LEU A 115 17.88 -18.52 -4.16
CA LEU A 115 16.63 -18.21 -3.47
C LEU A 115 15.79 -17.17 -4.23
N ALA A 116 16.41 -16.11 -4.76
CA ALA A 116 15.70 -15.10 -5.53
C ALA A 116 15.09 -15.69 -6.81
N ILE A 117 15.76 -16.66 -7.44
CA ILE A 117 15.21 -17.35 -8.61
C ILE A 117 14.11 -18.33 -8.21
N GLU A 118 14.25 -19.05 -7.09
CA GLU A 118 13.19 -19.89 -6.54
C GLU A 118 11.92 -19.07 -6.21
N GLU A 119 12.06 -17.87 -5.64
CA GLU A 119 10.96 -16.94 -5.39
C GLU A 119 10.27 -16.44 -6.68
N VAL A 120 11.06 -16.24 -7.74
CA VAL A 120 10.54 -15.86 -9.07
C VAL A 120 9.86 -17.03 -9.77
N VAL A 121 10.38 -18.24 -9.64
CA VAL A 121 9.81 -19.47 -10.21
C VAL A 121 8.56 -19.91 -9.47
N SER A 122 8.48 -19.68 -8.15
CA SER A 122 7.33 -20.01 -7.31
C SER A 122 6.18 -19.00 -7.38
N ASP A 123 6.23 -18.03 -8.30
CA ASP A 123 5.22 -16.96 -8.50
C ASP A 123 4.96 -16.12 -7.22
N LYS A 124 5.81 -16.21 -6.18
CA LYS A 124 5.67 -15.46 -4.92
C LYS A 124 5.78 -13.95 -5.14
N GLY A 125 6.62 -13.53 -6.08
CA GLY A 125 6.75 -12.12 -6.47
C GLY A 125 5.50 -11.53 -7.13
N ASP A 126 4.73 -12.37 -7.83
CA ASP A 126 3.56 -11.95 -8.60
C ASP A 126 2.31 -11.81 -7.72
N ASN A 127 2.19 -12.68 -6.72
CA ASN A 127 1.18 -12.54 -5.67
C ASN A 127 1.49 -11.40 -4.70
N ALA A 128 2.77 -11.07 -4.46
CA ALA A 128 3.18 -10.13 -3.42
C ALA A 128 2.51 -8.75 -3.56
N LYS A 129 2.40 -8.21 -4.78
CA LYS A 129 1.74 -6.93 -5.01
C LYS A 129 0.23 -7.00 -4.74
N SER A 130 -0.46 -7.98 -5.33
CA SER A 130 -1.91 -8.16 -5.14
C SER A 130 -2.27 -8.46 -3.68
N LEU A 131 -1.47 -9.27 -3.00
CA LEU A 131 -1.60 -9.53 -1.56
C LEU A 131 -1.37 -8.24 -0.76
N LYS A 132 -0.33 -7.46 -1.08
CA LYS A 132 -0.06 -6.17 -0.41
C LYS A 132 -1.21 -5.19 -0.58
N ASP A 133 -1.73 -5.04 -1.79
CA ASP A 133 -2.80 -4.09 -2.10
C ASP A 133 -4.12 -4.50 -1.42
N CYS A 134 -4.48 -5.79 -1.47
CA CYS A 134 -5.66 -6.30 -0.76
C CYS A 134 -5.49 -6.20 0.77
N LYS A 135 -4.30 -6.48 1.31
CA LYS A 135 -4.01 -6.35 2.73
C LYS A 135 -4.12 -4.90 3.20
N ALA A 136 -3.59 -3.95 2.43
CA ALA A 136 -3.71 -2.53 2.73
C ALA A 136 -5.18 -2.07 2.74
N ALA A 137 -5.99 -2.59 1.81
CA ALA A 137 -7.42 -2.33 1.80
C ALA A 137 -8.14 -2.88 3.05
N PHE A 138 -7.89 -4.15 3.41
CA PHE A 138 -8.49 -4.76 4.59
C PHE A 138 -8.02 -4.16 5.91
N GLY A 139 -6.76 -3.73 6.01
CA GLY A 139 -6.27 -2.99 7.16
C GLY A 139 -7.09 -1.72 7.40
N LYS A 140 -7.26 -0.90 6.35
CA LYS A 140 -8.08 0.33 6.43
C LYS A 140 -9.55 0.05 6.72
N LEU A 141 -10.10 -1.07 6.24
CA LEU A 141 -11.50 -1.46 6.50
C LEU A 141 -11.70 -1.90 7.96
N GLY A 142 -10.68 -2.48 8.60
CA GLY A 142 -10.72 -2.90 10.00
C GLY A 142 -10.79 -1.74 10.99
N ASP A 143 -10.21 -0.59 10.64
CA ASP A 143 -10.09 0.59 11.51
C ASP A 143 -11.33 1.51 11.47
N VAL A 144 -12.31 1.23 10.62
CA VAL A 144 -13.46 2.12 10.41
C VAL A 144 -14.74 1.60 11.08
N ASP A 145 -15.40 2.46 11.86
CA ASP A 145 -16.74 2.20 12.41
C ASP A 145 -17.84 2.57 11.40
N PHE A 146 -18.09 1.68 10.44
CA PHE A 146 -19.15 1.89 9.43
C PHE A 146 -20.57 1.89 10.00
N ALA A 147 -20.80 1.35 11.21
CA ALA A 147 -22.14 1.34 11.80
C ALA A 147 -22.59 2.75 12.19
N ASN A 148 -21.63 3.61 12.54
CA ASN A 148 -21.88 4.98 12.99
C ASN A 148 -21.36 6.05 12.01
N MET A 149 -20.69 5.67 10.92
CA MET A 149 -20.07 6.61 9.96
C MET A 149 -21.04 7.64 9.38
N TYR A 150 -22.32 7.29 9.22
CA TYR A 150 -23.36 8.16 8.68
C TYR A 150 -24.41 8.51 9.73
N LYS A 151 -24.89 7.52 10.48
CA LYS A 151 -26.02 7.68 11.40
C LYS A 151 -25.79 8.77 12.43
N GLY A 152 -24.67 8.71 13.16
CA GLY A 152 -24.35 9.68 14.22
C GLY A 152 -24.26 11.11 13.68
N PRO A 153 -23.36 11.39 12.72
CA PRO A 153 -23.27 12.69 12.07
C PRO A 153 -24.60 13.20 11.51
N ARG A 154 -25.37 12.33 10.83
CA ARG A 154 -26.68 12.67 10.26
C ARG A 154 -27.67 13.11 11.34
N GLU A 155 -27.78 12.36 12.42
CA GLU A 155 -28.70 12.66 13.53
C GLU A 155 -28.31 13.97 14.22
N SER A 156 -27.01 14.21 14.43
CA SER A 156 -26.52 15.49 14.97
C SER A 156 -26.86 16.68 14.05
N MET A 157 -26.70 16.53 12.74
CA MET A 157 -27.09 17.58 11.79
C MET A 157 -28.59 17.87 11.83
N VAL A 158 -29.44 16.85 11.97
CA VAL A 158 -30.88 17.04 12.14
C VAL A 158 -31.19 17.86 13.39
N VAL A 159 -30.57 17.52 14.52
CA VAL A 159 -30.76 18.23 15.79
C VAL A 159 -30.30 19.68 15.69
N ILE A 160 -29.13 19.93 15.11
CA ILE A 160 -28.60 21.30 14.89
C ILE A 160 -29.59 22.15 14.11
N PHE A 161 -30.11 21.63 13.01
CA PHE A 161 -31.02 22.38 12.15
C PHE A 161 -32.43 22.54 12.73
N ASP A 162 -32.95 21.54 13.46
CA ASP A 162 -34.23 21.66 14.17
C ASP A 162 -34.12 22.71 15.30
N ASN A 163 -33.00 22.75 16.05
CA ASN A 163 -32.74 23.76 17.08
C ASN A 163 -32.56 25.16 16.49
N LEU A 164 -31.84 25.28 15.38
CA LEU A 164 -31.71 26.55 14.66
C LEU A 164 -33.07 27.07 14.17
N ALA A 165 -33.92 26.20 13.64
CA ALA A 165 -35.25 26.59 13.19
C ALA A 165 -36.11 27.13 14.35
N ALA A 166 -36.08 26.46 15.52
CA ALA A 166 -36.79 26.93 16.70
C ALA A 166 -36.27 28.30 17.17
N ALA A 167 -34.95 28.47 17.24
CA ALA A 167 -34.34 29.71 17.68
C ALA A 167 -34.62 30.89 16.72
N LEU A 168 -34.66 30.64 15.41
CA LEU A 168 -35.01 31.65 14.40
C LEU A 168 -36.49 32.05 14.46
N LYS A 169 -37.38 31.11 14.82
CA LYS A 169 -38.80 31.37 15.03
C LYS A 169 -39.03 32.29 16.23
N ASP A 170 -38.35 32.01 17.35
CA ASP A 170 -38.53 32.75 18.61
C ASP A 170 -37.89 34.15 18.57
N ALA A 171 -36.82 34.34 17.79
CA ALA A 171 -36.10 35.60 17.68
C ALA A 171 -36.77 36.65 16.77
N GLY A 172 -37.89 36.34 16.11
CA GLY A 172 -38.65 37.27 15.27
C GLY A 172 -37.81 37.98 14.20
N GLU A 173 -37.18 37.22 13.29
CA GLU A 173 -36.38 37.72 12.13
C GLU A 173 -35.41 38.90 12.40
N GLN A 174 -34.96 39.14 13.65
CA GLN A 174 -34.07 40.27 13.94
C GLN A 174 -32.62 39.99 13.55
N LYS A 175 -32.04 40.98 12.84
CA LYS A 175 -30.83 40.90 12.01
C LYS A 175 -29.48 40.86 12.74
N ASP A 176 -29.42 41.12 14.05
CA ASP A 176 -28.13 41.32 14.75
C ASP A 176 -27.80 40.29 15.86
N GLY A 177 -28.80 39.65 16.47
CA GLY A 177 -28.58 38.57 17.45
C GLY A 177 -28.19 37.21 16.84
N GLY A 178 -28.35 37.05 15.53
CA GLY A 178 -28.12 35.78 14.83
C GLY A 178 -26.66 35.38 14.70
N LYS A 179 -25.71 36.33 14.63
CA LYS A 179 -24.29 36.01 14.33
C LYS A 179 -23.65 35.04 15.32
N ALA A 180 -23.83 35.27 16.63
CA ALA A 180 -23.26 34.39 17.65
C ALA A 180 -23.87 32.99 17.60
N MET A 181 -25.17 32.89 17.34
CA MET A 181 -25.89 31.63 17.16
C MET A 181 -25.39 30.87 15.92
N PHE A 182 -25.28 31.54 14.76
CA PHE A 182 -24.74 30.95 13.54
C PHE A 182 -23.28 30.50 13.71
N SER A 183 -22.45 31.27 14.42
CA SER A 183 -21.08 30.88 14.74
C SER A 183 -21.01 29.65 15.63
N SER A 184 -21.88 29.52 16.63
CA SER A 184 -21.95 28.33 17.49
C SER A 184 -22.32 27.09 16.67
N TYR A 185 -23.41 27.14 15.91
CA TYR A 185 -23.83 26.01 15.09
C TYR A 185 -22.82 25.69 13.97
N LEU A 186 -22.14 26.70 13.43
CA LEU A 186 -21.07 26.46 12.46
C LEU A 186 -19.95 25.62 13.07
N LYS A 187 -19.54 25.92 14.30
CA LYS A 187 -18.51 25.14 14.99
C LYS A 187 -18.94 23.67 15.16
N ASP A 188 -20.18 23.45 15.59
CA ASP A 188 -20.72 22.08 15.73
C ASP A 188 -20.74 21.34 14.38
N ILE A 189 -21.14 22.02 13.29
CA ILE A 189 -21.12 21.46 11.94
C ILE A 189 -19.68 21.16 11.48
N GLU A 190 -18.72 22.03 11.78
CA GLU A 190 -17.31 21.81 11.44
C GLU A 190 -16.71 20.63 12.21
N GLU A 191 -17.07 20.45 13.49
CA GLU A 191 -16.69 19.28 14.29
C GLU A 191 -17.28 17.98 13.70
N ILE A 192 -18.58 17.97 13.38
CA ILE A 192 -19.25 16.83 12.73
C ILE A 192 -18.62 16.52 11.37
N THR A 193 -18.31 17.57 10.60
CA THR A 193 -17.65 17.42 9.29
C THR A 193 -16.26 16.81 9.45
N GLY A 194 -15.47 17.28 10.41
CA GLY A 194 -14.15 16.72 10.70
C GLY A 194 -14.20 15.24 11.11
N ASP A 195 -15.18 14.86 11.94
CA ASP A 195 -15.38 13.46 12.31
C ASP A 195 -15.82 12.58 11.13
N PHE A 196 -16.72 13.09 10.29
CA PHE A 196 -17.12 12.41 9.06
C PHE A 196 -15.95 12.28 8.07
N GLU A 197 -15.14 13.32 7.89
CA GLU A 197 -13.97 13.27 7.02
C GLU A 197 -12.94 12.27 7.52
N ARG A 198 -12.76 12.16 8.84
CA ARG A 198 -11.85 11.18 9.43
C ARG A 198 -12.33 9.74 9.24
N VAL A 199 -13.62 9.47 9.49
CA VAL A 199 -14.14 8.09 9.54
C VAL A 199 -14.80 7.70 8.21
N GLY A 200 -15.72 8.52 7.71
CA GLY A 200 -16.49 8.27 6.49
C GLY A 200 -15.65 8.31 5.21
N LYS A 201 -14.74 9.28 5.07
CA LYS A 201 -13.83 9.36 3.91
C LYS A 201 -12.79 8.24 3.93
N ALA A 202 -12.30 7.86 5.11
CA ALA A 202 -11.41 6.72 5.27
C ALA A 202 -12.10 5.41 4.82
N ALA A 203 -13.37 5.21 5.20
CA ALA A 203 -14.20 4.12 4.71
C ALA A 203 -14.30 4.08 3.18
N ASN A 204 -14.67 5.21 2.56
CA ASN A 204 -14.81 5.29 1.10
C ASN A 204 -13.48 5.00 0.41
N THR A 205 -12.39 5.58 0.92
CA THR A 205 -11.03 5.33 0.41
C THR A 205 -10.63 3.87 0.53
N ALA A 206 -10.99 3.20 1.63
CA ALA A 206 -10.70 1.79 1.84
C ALA A 206 -11.47 0.89 0.86
N ILE A 207 -12.75 1.19 0.62
CA ILE A 207 -13.58 0.52 -0.38
C ILE A 207 -13.02 0.72 -1.79
N ASP A 208 -12.68 1.96 -2.18
CA ASP A 208 -12.07 2.26 -3.48
C ASP A 208 -10.74 1.53 -3.65
N THR A 209 -9.93 1.47 -2.59
CA THR A 209 -8.66 0.72 -2.60
C THR A 209 -8.93 -0.77 -2.81
N LEU A 210 -9.93 -1.36 -2.14
CA LEU A 210 -10.31 -2.76 -2.31
C LEU A 210 -10.77 -3.05 -3.75
N LEU A 211 -11.66 -2.22 -4.30
CA LEU A 211 -12.14 -2.37 -5.67
C LEU A 211 -11.01 -2.22 -6.68
N LYS A 212 -10.12 -1.25 -6.49
CA LYS A 212 -8.95 -1.05 -7.36
C LYS A 212 -8.01 -2.25 -7.29
N ALA A 213 -7.71 -2.75 -6.09
CA ALA A 213 -6.88 -3.94 -5.89
C ALA A 213 -7.50 -5.16 -6.58
N ALA A 214 -8.81 -5.35 -6.46
CA ALA A 214 -9.52 -6.44 -7.13
C ALA A 214 -9.50 -6.31 -8.66
N LYS A 215 -9.69 -5.09 -9.21
CA LYS A 215 -9.59 -4.84 -10.66
C LYS A 215 -8.19 -5.15 -11.19
N THR A 216 -7.15 -4.66 -10.50
CA THR A 216 -5.76 -4.92 -10.87
C THR A 216 -5.43 -6.40 -10.78
N THR A 217 -5.83 -7.06 -9.70
CA THR A 217 -5.61 -8.50 -9.49
C THR A 217 -6.29 -9.34 -10.56
N LYS A 218 -7.55 -9.05 -10.89
CA LYS A 218 -8.29 -9.77 -11.95
C LYS A 218 -7.70 -9.55 -13.35
N ALA A 219 -7.21 -8.33 -13.63
CA ALA A 219 -6.61 -8.01 -14.92
C ALA A 219 -5.24 -8.66 -15.10
N ASP A 220 -4.56 -8.97 -13.99
CA ASP A 220 -3.26 -9.60 -14.01
C ASP A 220 -3.38 -11.12 -14.20
N LYS A 221 -3.10 -11.58 -15.42
CA LYS A 221 -3.23 -12.99 -15.86
C LYS A 221 -2.25 -13.96 -15.19
N SER A 222 -1.58 -13.52 -14.16
CA SER A 222 -0.41 -14.16 -13.62
C SER A 222 -0.37 -14.19 -12.11
N VAL A 223 -1.40 -13.62 -11.50
CA VAL A 223 -1.73 -13.82 -10.10
C VAL A 223 -2.34 -15.22 -9.96
N ASP A 224 -2.09 -15.85 -8.81
CA ASP A 224 -2.65 -17.16 -8.45
C ASP A 224 -4.17 -17.22 -8.67
N ALA A 225 -4.66 -18.40 -9.07
CA ALA A 225 -6.06 -18.63 -9.39
C ALA A 225 -7.00 -18.36 -8.21
N GLU A 226 -6.59 -18.65 -6.97
CA GLU A 226 -7.41 -18.38 -5.78
C GLU A 226 -7.48 -16.88 -5.48
N LEU A 227 -6.38 -16.15 -5.67
CA LEU A 227 -6.35 -14.70 -5.48
C LEU A 227 -7.14 -13.98 -6.60
N THR A 228 -7.09 -14.52 -7.82
CA THR A 228 -7.94 -14.09 -8.95
C THR A 228 -9.43 -14.35 -8.66
N ALA A 229 -9.79 -15.55 -8.21
CA ALA A 229 -11.17 -15.91 -7.86
C ALA A 229 -11.70 -15.04 -6.71
N PHE A 230 -10.85 -14.72 -5.73
CA PHE A 230 -11.17 -13.77 -4.67
C PHE A 230 -11.45 -12.37 -5.22
N ALA A 231 -10.59 -11.86 -6.10
CA ALA A 231 -10.81 -10.58 -6.75
C ALA A 231 -12.13 -10.54 -7.55
N GLU A 232 -12.48 -11.63 -8.24
CA GLU A 232 -13.79 -11.75 -8.91
C GLU A 232 -14.96 -11.71 -7.93
N LYS A 233 -14.83 -12.34 -6.76
CA LYS A 233 -15.86 -12.30 -5.72
C LYS A 233 -16.06 -10.90 -5.14
N VAL A 234 -14.98 -10.15 -4.96
CA VAL A 234 -15.05 -8.71 -4.61
C VAL A 234 -15.82 -7.95 -5.69
N LEU A 235 -15.45 -8.13 -6.97
CA LEU A 235 -16.06 -7.41 -8.09
C LEU A 235 -17.52 -7.80 -8.37
N LYS A 236 -17.93 -9.04 -8.07
CA LYS A 236 -19.35 -9.44 -8.11
C LYS A 236 -20.24 -8.59 -7.20
N ASN A 237 -19.64 -7.95 -6.21
CA ASN A 237 -20.33 -7.06 -5.29
C ASN A 237 -19.96 -5.58 -5.50
N GLU A 238 -19.31 -5.24 -6.62
CA GLU A 238 -18.88 -3.86 -6.93
C GLU A 238 -20.01 -2.86 -6.77
N GLY A 239 -21.23 -3.17 -7.25
CA GLY A 239 -22.38 -2.29 -7.12
C GLY A 239 -22.76 -1.91 -5.69
N LYS A 240 -22.54 -2.80 -4.71
CA LYS A 240 -22.79 -2.50 -3.28
C LYS A 240 -21.72 -1.57 -2.72
N PHE A 241 -20.47 -1.82 -3.10
CA PHE A 241 -19.32 -1.00 -2.70
C PHE A 241 -19.39 0.40 -3.30
N THR A 242 -19.61 0.52 -4.62
CA THR A 242 -19.75 1.82 -5.29
C THR A 242 -20.95 2.60 -4.77
N SER A 243 -22.08 1.93 -4.51
CA SER A 243 -23.25 2.58 -3.91
C SER A 243 -22.93 3.20 -2.55
N ALA A 244 -22.13 2.54 -1.71
CA ALA A 244 -21.70 3.09 -0.43
C ALA A 244 -20.79 4.32 -0.59
N VAL A 245 -19.86 4.29 -1.55
CA VAL A 245 -18.95 5.42 -1.86
C VAL A 245 -19.73 6.63 -2.40
N ASP A 246 -20.63 6.42 -3.37
CA ASP A 246 -21.47 7.48 -3.95
C ASP A 246 -22.35 8.14 -2.90
N LYS A 247 -22.90 7.33 -1.99
CA LYS A 247 -23.70 7.77 -0.85
C LYS A 247 -22.88 8.60 0.13
N GLY A 248 -21.64 8.20 0.41
CA GLY A 248 -20.73 8.98 1.24
C GLY A 248 -20.37 10.33 0.62
N LYS A 249 -20.18 10.39 -0.70
CA LYS A 249 -20.00 11.67 -1.41
C LYS A 249 -21.21 12.59 -1.25
N LYS A 250 -22.43 12.07 -1.44
CA LYS A 250 -23.66 12.85 -1.22
C LYS A 250 -23.78 13.40 0.21
N PHE A 251 -23.33 12.64 1.20
CA PHE A 251 -23.30 13.10 2.58
C PHE A 251 -22.29 14.23 2.78
N SER A 252 -21.08 14.10 2.22
CA SER A 252 -20.06 15.14 2.21
C SER A 252 -20.57 16.45 1.58
N ASP A 253 -21.20 16.36 0.41
CA ASP A 253 -21.75 17.51 -0.31
C ASP A 253 -22.85 18.22 0.53
N ALA A 254 -23.65 17.45 1.28
CA ALA A 254 -24.67 18.00 2.18
C ALA A 254 -24.05 18.72 3.39
N LEU A 255 -22.99 18.17 3.99
CA LEU A 255 -22.25 18.82 5.08
C LEU A 255 -21.62 20.14 4.62
N GLU A 256 -21.00 20.16 3.43
CA GLU A 256 -20.45 21.39 2.86
C GLU A 256 -21.53 22.46 2.61
N ALA A 257 -22.69 22.05 2.09
CA ALA A 257 -23.81 22.95 1.87
C ALA A 257 -24.33 23.54 3.20
N ALA A 258 -24.43 22.71 4.24
CA ALA A 258 -24.82 23.13 5.58
C ALA A 258 -23.83 24.15 6.19
N ALA A 259 -22.53 23.87 6.10
CA ALA A 259 -21.49 24.79 6.58
C ALA A 259 -21.51 26.13 5.83
N LYS A 260 -21.72 26.12 4.50
CA LYS A 260 -21.87 27.34 3.69
C LYS A 260 -23.08 28.17 4.13
N LEU A 261 -24.20 27.52 4.43
CA LEU A 261 -25.40 28.20 4.91
C LEU A 261 -25.16 28.89 6.26
N MET A 262 -24.49 28.21 7.21
CA MET A 262 -24.15 28.83 8.50
C MET A 262 -23.15 29.98 8.35
N LYS A 263 -22.13 29.83 7.50
CA LYS A 263 -21.15 30.90 7.21
C LYS A 263 -21.79 32.15 6.63
N ALA A 264 -22.87 32.00 5.85
CA ALA A 264 -23.60 33.14 5.32
C ALA A 264 -24.33 33.94 6.42
N GLY A 265 -24.64 33.33 7.57
CA GLY A 265 -25.21 33.99 8.74
C GLY A 265 -26.59 34.60 8.53
N LYS A 266 -27.33 34.13 7.51
CA LYS A 266 -28.60 34.72 7.04
C LYS A 266 -29.67 33.68 6.71
N ALA A 267 -29.61 32.51 7.32
CA ALA A 267 -30.60 31.45 7.09
C ALA A 267 -31.93 31.82 7.77
N THR A 268 -33.04 31.53 7.11
CA THR A 268 -34.39 31.65 7.67
C THR A 268 -34.82 30.38 8.40
N GLU A 269 -35.89 30.44 9.21
CA GLU A 269 -36.52 29.25 9.80
C GLU A 269 -36.82 28.19 8.72
N LYS A 270 -37.31 28.64 7.55
CA LYS A 270 -37.61 27.78 6.42
C LYS A 270 -36.35 27.10 5.87
N ASP A 271 -35.24 27.83 5.75
CA ASP A 271 -33.97 27.26 5.28
C ASP A 271 -33.45 26.20 6.24
N ALA A 272 -33.51 26.46 7.55
CA ALA A 272 -33.11 25.52 8.59
C ALA A 272 -33.97 24.24 8.55
N LYS A 273 -35.30 24.36 8.45
CA LYS A 273 -36.21 23.22 8.28
C LYS A 273 -35.92 22.41 7.01
N LEU A 274 -35.61 23.08 5.90
CA LEU A 274 -35.26 22.40 4.65
C LEU A 274 -33.97 21.59 4.80
N GLN A 275 -32.95 22.13 5.47
CA GLN A 275 -31.72 21.39 5.74
C GLN A 275 -31.93 20.20 6.67
N ALA A 276 -32.70 20.36 7.76
CA ALA A 276 -33.08 19.23 8.60
C ALA A 276 -33.76 18.11 7.78
N ALA A 277 -34.65 18.49 6.86
CA ALA A 277 -35.32 17.54 5.96
C ALA A 277 -34.35 16.85 4.98
N VAL A 278 -33.32 17.54 4.49
CA VAL A 278 -32.24 16.94 3.68
C VAL A 278 -31.56 15.83 4.47
N PHE A 279 -31.09 16.09 5.69
CA PHE A 279 -30.43 15.08 6.51
C PHE A 279 -31.37 13.95 6.95
N LYS A 280 -32.66 14.21 7.20
CA LYS A 280 -33.68 13.16 7.46
C LYS A 280 -33.85 12.22 6.26
N LYS A 281 -33.85 12.75 5.03
CA LYS A 281 -33.93 11.95 3.78
C LYS A 281 -32.69 11.11 3.51
N LEU A 282 -31.55 11.47 4.11
CA LEU A 282 -30.29 10.74 4.02
C LEU A 282 -30.23 9.53 4.98
N SER A 283 -31.31 9.16 5.67
CA SER A 283 -31.36 7.93 6.50
C SER A 283 -31.09 6.65 5.70
N GLY A 284 -31.40 6.64 4.39
CA GLY A 284 -31.08 5.52 3.50
C GLY A 284 -29.58 5.29 3.25
N LEU A 285 -28.70 6.18 3.73
CA LEU A 285 -27.24 5.98 3.71
C LEU A 285 -26.81 4.93 4.75
N ASP A 286 -27.50 4.88 5.89
CA ASP A 286 -27.15 4.04 7.04
C ASP A 286 -27.14 2.54 6.64
N GLY A 287 -28.12 2.13 5.82
CA GLY A 287 -28.20 0.76 5.30
C GLY A 287 -27.05 0.39 4.35
N SER A 288 -26.64 1.31 3.47
CA SER A 288 -25.58 1.02 2.49
C SER A 288 -24.19 0.93 3.12
N GLY A 289 -23.90 1.76 4.12
CA GLY A 289 -22.67 1.61 4.92
C GLY A 289 -22.61 0.25 5.62
N LYS A 290 -23.74 -0.18 6.20
CA LYS A 290 -23.88 -1.48 6.88
C LYS A 290 -23.73 -2.68 5.92
N ASP A 291 -24.28 -2.59 4.72
CA ASP A 291 -24.18 -3.66 3.73
C ASP A 291 -22.75 -3.82 3.20
N ALA A 292 -22.08 -2.71 2.90
CA ALA A 292 -20.69 -2.72 2.44
C ALA A 292 -19.73 -3.29 3.50
N ILE A 293 -19.89 -2.93 4.78
CA ILE A 293 -19.05 -3.50 5.86
C ILE A 293 -19.35 -4.97 6.12
N SER A 294 -20.63 -5.36 6.13
CA SER A 294 -21.02 -6.76 6.35
C SER A 294 -20.40 -7.66 5.27
N LEU A 295 -20.38 -7.17 4.04
CA LEU A 295 -19.73 -7.85 2.94
C LEU A 295 -18.20 -7.86 3.08
N ALA A 296 -17.57 -6.71 3.37
CA ALA A 296 -16.13 -6.63 3.56
C ALA A 296 -15.65 -7.58 4.68
N ARG A 297 -16.35 -7.62 5.82
CA ARG A 297 -16.06 -8.53 6.95
C ARG A 297 -16.26 -9.99 6.60
N LYS A 298 -17.14 -10.33 5.66
CA LYS A 298 -17.28 -11.71 5.16
C LYS A 298 -16.12 -12.10 4.24
N LEU A 299 -15.58 -11.14 3.48
CA LEU A 299 -14.47 -11.38 2.55
C LEU A 299 -13.11 -11.44 3.26
N GLU A 300 -12.92 -10.72 4.36
CA GLU A 300 -11.63 -10.63 5.06
C GLU A 300 -11.09 -11.99 5.55
N PRO A 301 -11.86 -12.89 6.19
CA PRO A 301 -11.36 -14.20 6.59
C PRO A 301 -10.94 -15.08 5.40
N GLU A 302 -11.63 -14.96 4.27
CA GLU A 302 -11.27 -15.67 3.05
C GLU A 302 -9.95 -15.15 2.49
N PHE A 303 -9.78 -13.83 2.44
CA PHE A 303 -8.53 -13.21 2.05
C PHE A 303 -7.36 -13.65 2.96
N LYS A 304 -7.55 -13.68 4.28
CA LYS A 304 -6.52 -14.12 5.23
C LYS A 304 -6.08 -15.58 5.01
N LYS A 305 -6.98 -16.46 4.54
CA LYS A 305 -6.62 -17.84 4.19
C LYS A 305 -5.72 -17.87 2.95
N ILE A 306 -6.08 -17.11 1.92
CA ILE A 306 -5.30 -16.98 0.68
C ILE A 306 -3.93 -16.36 0.98
N GLU A 307 -3.89 -15.28 1.78
CA GLU A 307 -2.66 -14.62 2.20
C GLU A 307 -1.70 -15.58 2.91
N LYS A 308 -2.20 -16.45 3.79
CA LYS A 308 -1.38 -17.46 4.48
C LYS A 308 -0.84 -18.54 3.54
N LYS A 309 -1.60 -18.90 2.51
CA LYS A 309 -1.21 -19.94 1.55
C LYS A 309 -0.17 -19.44 0.55
N LEU A 310 -0.26 -18.17 0.16
CA LEU A 310 0.55 -17.57 -0.90
C LEU A 310 1.78 -16.79 -0.39
N LYS A 311 2.03 -16.78 0.93
CA LYS A 311 3.27 -16.31 1.56
C LYS A 311 4.23 -17.48 1.75
#